data_AF-A0A412J857-F1
#
_entry.id   AF-A0A412J857-F1
#
_cell.length_a   1.000
_cell.length_b   1.000
_cell.length_c   1.000
_cell.angle_alpha   90.00
_cell.angle_beta   90.00
_cell.angle_gamma   90.00
#
_symmetry.space_group_name_H-M   'P 1'
#
loop_
_entity.id
_entity.type
_entity.pdbx_description
1 polymer ?
#
loop_
_entity_poly.entity_id
_entity_poly.type
_entity_poly.pdbx_seq_one_letter_code
_entity_poly.pdbx_strand_id
1 'polypeptide(L)' 'MKLEELHDFLKVHNYNICIASGSSVTHIKRLVKNYGFDLKADLMLSSKDVYASKLAPDQFLACAIEMSVIPKNFDEDK' A
#
# COMPACT_ATOMS: atom_id res chain seq x y z
N MET A 1 2.41 -12.74 -15.73
CA MET A 1 2.79 -11.34 -15.48
C MET A 1 3.62 -11.32 -14.20
N LYS A 2 4.86 -10.84 -14.29
CA LYS A 2 5.71 -10.61 -13.12
C LYS A 2 5.24 -9.35 -12.37
N LEU A 3 5.50 -9.27 -11.07
CA LEU A 3 5.11 -8.09 -10.27
C LEU A 3 5.76 -6.80 -10.80
N GLU A 4 7.00 -6.89 -11.28
CA GLU A 4 7.73 -5.80 -11.93
C GLU A 4 7.02 -5.30 -13.20
N GLU A 5 6.56 -6.20 -14.08
CA GLU A 5 5.83 -5.82 -15.30
C GLU A 5 4.53 -5.07 -14.99
N LEU A 6 3.81 -5.50 -13.95
CA LEU A 6 2.61 -4.81 -13.48
C LEU A 6 2.94 -3.43 -12.89
N HIS A 7 3.98 -3.37 -12.07
CA HIS A 7 4.44 -2.11 -11.48
C HIS A 7 4.81 -1.09 -12.56
N ASP A 8 5.61 -1.52 -13.54
CA ASP A 8 6.08 -0.63 -14.61
C ASP A 8 4.92 -0.14 -15.47
N PHE A 9 3.98 -1.03 -15.80
CA PHE A 9 2.74 -0.65 -16.48
C PHE A 9 1.99 0.42 -15.69
N LEU A 10 1.76 0.21 -14.39
CA LEU A 10 1.04 1.17 -13.55
C LEU A 10 1.77 2.53 -13.46
N LYS A 11 3.10 2.53 -13.33
CA LYS A 11 3.88 3.77 -13.30
C LYS A 11 3.86 4.52 -14.64
N VAL A 12 3.97 3.82 -15.77
CA VAL A 12 3.89 4.42 -17.12
C VAL A 12 2.51 5.08 -17.35
N HIS A 13 1.46 4.54 -16.71
CA HIS A 13 0.12 5.10 -16.75
C HIS A 13 -0.19 6.10 -15.61
N ASN A 14 0.83 6.56 -14.88
CA ASN A 14 0.72 7.56 -13.80
C ASN A 14 -0.21 7.15 -12.63
N TYR A 15 -0.31 5.85 -12.36
CA TYR A 15 -0.95 5.39 -11.13
C TYR A 15 -0.01 5.58 -9.94
N ASN A 16 -0.57 6.10 -8.84
CA ASN A 16 0.08 6.05 -7.55
C ASN A 16 -0.04 4.64 -6.97
N ILE A 17 1.06 4.10 -6.45
CA ILE A 17 1.15 2.74 -5.93
C ILE A 17 1.46 2.83 -4.44
N CYS A 18 0.57 2.28 -3.61
CA CYS A 18 0.73 2.28 -2.16
C CYS A 18 0.72 0.86 -1.61
N ILE A 19 1.46 0.63 -0.53
CA ILE A 19 1.44 -0.64 0.19
C ILE A 19 0.82 -0.42 1.56
N ALA A 20 -0.31 -1.06 1.81
CA ALA A 20 -0.90 -1.19 3.14
C ALA A 20 -0.65 -2.62 3.65
N SER A 21 0.04 -2.75 4.77
CA SER A 21 0.32 -4.06 5.37
C SER A 21 0.23 -4.02 6.90
N GLY A 22 0.00 -5.18 7.51
CA GLY A 22 0.03 -5.32 8.97
C GLY A 22 1.38 -5.76 9.52
N SER A 23 2.36 -5.96 8.64
CA SER A 23 3.75 -6.13 9.01
C SER A 23 4.41 -4.76 9.19
N SER A 24 5.45 -4.66 10.01
CA SER A 24 6.20 -3.42 10.14
C SER A 24 6.86 -2.99 8.82
N VAL A 25 7.07 -1.69 8.64
CA VAL A 25 7.72 -1.14 7.42
C VAL A 25 9.06 -1.81 7.13
N THR A 26 9.87 -2.05 8.17
CA THR A 26 11.16 -2.75 8.04
C THR A 26 11.00 -4.16 7.47
N HIS A 27 9.96 -4.87 7.89
CA HIS A 27 9.68 -6.21 7.40
C HIS A 27 9.21 -6.18 5.94
N ILE A 28 8.36 -5.22 5.57
CA ILE A 28 7.89 -5.04 4.18
C ILE A 28 9.06 -4.75 3.25
N LYS A 29 9.93 -3.78 3.60
CA LYS A 29 11.11 -3.42 2.81
C LYS A 29 12.06 -4.60 2.61
N ARG A 30 12.25 -5.43 3.65
CA ARG A 30 13.06 -6.64 3.57
C ARG A 30 12.47 -7.66 2.59
N LEU A 31 11.16 -7.89 2.63
CA LEU A 31 10.49 -8.84 1.73
C LEU A 31 10.59 -8.40 0.26
N VAL A 32 10.32 -7.12 0.00
CA VAL A 32 10.43 -6.52 -1.33
C VAL A 32 11.86 -6.69 -1.88
N LYS A 33 12.87 -6.28 -1.10
CA LYS A 33 14.28 -6.42 -1.50
C LYS A 33 14.70 -7.87 -1.76
N ASN A 34 14.22 -8.82 -0.96
CA ASN A 34 14.53 -10.24 -1.12
C ASN A 34 13.96 -10.83 -2.42
N TYR A 35 12.93 -10.20 -3.00
CA TYR A 35 12.32 -10.64 -4.25
C TYR A 35 13.08 -10.15 -5.50
N GLY A 36 14.22 -9.49 -5.33
CA GLY A 36 15.01 -8.93 -6.43
C GLY A 36 14.37 -7.72 -7.12
N PHE A 37 13.29 -7.20 -6.53
CA PHE A 37 12.48 -6.13 -7.08
C PHE A 37 12.30 -5.06 -6.01
N ASP A 38 12.87 -3.88 -6.24
CA ASP A 38 12.70 -2.73 -5.34
C ASP A 38 11.38 -2.03 -5.68
N LEU A 39 10.28 -2.50 -5.07
CA LEU A 39 8.96 -1.92 -5.23
C LEU A 39 8.95 -0.50 -4.65
N LYS A 40 9.14 0.49 -5.54
CA LYS A 40 9.09 1.92 -5.23
C LYS A 40 7.65 2.37 -5.09
N ALA A 41 7.03 1.98 -3.98
CA ALA A 41 5.72 2.50 -3.59
C ALA A 41 5.83 4.00 -3.25
N ASP A 42 4.84 4.77 -3.69
CA ASP A 42 4.69 6.18 -3.38
C ASP A 42 4.34 6.39 -1.90
N LEU A 43 3.69 5.40 -1.27
CA LEU A 43 3.43 5.36 0.17
C LEU A 43 3.48 3.92 0.71
N MET A 44 4.00 3.74 1.92
CA MET A 44 4.00 2.46 2.64
C MET A 44 3.46 2.65 4.05
N LEU A 45 2.28 2.10 4.32
CA LEU A 45 1.62 2.14 5.62
C LEU A 45 1.65 0.79 6.31
N SER A 46 2.00 0.82 7.59
CA SER A 46 2.04 -0.34 8.47
C SER A 46 1.00 -0.18 9.57
N SER A 47 0.08 -1.13 9.68
CA SER A 47 -0.86 -1.15 10.80
C SER A 47 -0.10 -1.37 12.11
N LYS A 48 0.98 -2.17 12.09
CA LYS A 48 1.77 -2.42 13.30
C LYS A 48 2.44 -1.16 13.87
N ASP A 49 2.70 -0.17 13.02
CA ASP A 49 3.42 1.06 13.40
C ASP A 49 2.48 2.26 13.64
N VAL A 50 1.28 2.29 13.04
CA VAL A 50 0.37 3.45 13.10
C VAL A 50 -1.08 3.10 13.49
N TYR A 51 -1.57 1.88 13.19
CA TYR A 51 -3.01 1.53 13.35
C TYR A 51 -3.22 0.15 13.99
N ALA A 52 -3.79 0.11 15.20
CA ALA A 52 -4.02 -1.12 15.96
C ALA A 52 -4.85 -2.16 15.18
N SER A 53 -4.15 -3.08 14.52
CA SER A 53 -4.67 -4.23 13.75
C SER A 53 -5.18 -3.97 12.32
N LYS A 54 -5.12 -5.02 11.49
CA LYS A 54 -5.64 -5.09 10.11
C LYS A 54 -7.17 -5.11 10.00
N LEU A 55 -7.89 -5.12 11.12
CA LEU A 55 -9.34 -5.36 11.13
C LEU A 55 -10.19 -4.12 10.85
N ALA A 56 -9.60 -2.99 10.46
CA ALA A 56 -10.34 -1.77 10.26
C ALA A 56 -10.23 -1.24 8.83
N PRO A 57 -11.33 -0.72 8.25
CA PRO A 57 -11.31 0.18 7.09
C PRO A 57 -10.26 1.30 7.23
N ASP A 58 -9.89 1.64 8.47
CA ASP A 58 -8.93 2.68 8.86
C ASP A 58 -7.60 2.64 8.13
N GLN A 59 -7.01 1.48 7.84
CA GLN A 59 -5.69 1.46 7.18
C GLN A 59 -5.79 1.88 5.71
N PHE A 60 -6.87 1.49 5.03
CA PHE A 60 -7.13 1.90 3.65
C PHE A 60 -7.61 3.34 3.59
N LEU A 61 -8.40 3.78 4.57
CA LEU A 61 -8.83 5.18 4.71
C LEU A 61 -7.65 6.10 5.02
N ALA A 62 -6.75 5.70 5.92
CA ALA A 62 -5.50 6.40 6.19
C ALA A 62 -4.63 6.52 4.95
N CYS A 63 -4.55 5.45 4.16
CA CYS A 63 -3.87 5.49 2.87
C CYS A 63 -4.51 6.51 1.93
N ALA A 64 -5.84 6.54 1.86
CA ALA A 64 -6.57 7.49 1.03
C ALA A 64 -6.35 8.94 1.49
N ILE A 65 -6.36 9.19 2.80
CA ILE A 65 -6.11 10.51 3.41
C ILE A 65 -4.69 10.98 3.10
N GLU A 66 -3.66 10.16 3.38
CA GLU A 66 -2.27 10.55 3.11
C GLU A 66 -2.02 10.78 1.61
N MET A 67 -2.68 10.01 0.75
CA MET A 67 -2.60 10.17 -0.70
C MET A 67 -3.54 11.23 -1.26
N SER A 68 -4.29 11.93 -0.40
CA SER A 68 -5.27 12.96 -0.79
C SER A 68 -6.27 12.49 -1.86
N VAL A 69 -6.69 11.23 -1.80
CA VAL A 69 -7.68 10.63 -2.71
C VAL A 69 -8.99 10.38 -1.97
N ILE A 70 -10.11 10.66 -2.64
CA ILE A 70 -11.45 10.39 -2.11
C ILE A 70 -11.82 8.95 -2.48
N PRO A 71 -12.01 8.04 -1.52
CA PRO A 71 -12.45 6.69 -1.84
C PRO A 71 -13.89 6.74 -2.34
N LYS A 72 -14.12 6.41 -3.62
CA LYS A 72 -15.46 6.43 -4.23
C LYS A 72 -16.39 5.30 -3.76
N ASN A 73 -15.86 4.23 -3.13
CA ASN A 73 -16.60 3.01 -2.77
C ASN A 73 -16.37 2.55 -1.31
N PHE A 74 -16.10 3.47 -0.38
CA PHE A 74 -16.02 3.11 1.04
C PHE A 74 -17.45 2.99 1.60
N ASP A 75 -18.07 1.82 1.45
CA ASP A 75 -19.25 1.44 2.24
C ASP A 75 -18.74 1.14 3.66
N GLU A 76 -18.90 2.06 4.61
CA GLU A 76 -18.60 1.80 6.04
C GLU A 76 -19.62 0.83 6.69
N ASP A 77 -20.74 0.54 6.01
CA ASP A 77 -21.91 -0.18 6.53
C ASP A 77 -22.12 -1.61 5.96
N LYS A 78 -21.07 -2.31 5.49
CA LYS A 78 -21.17 -3.73 5.07
C LYS A 78 -20.25 -4.67 5.83
#